data_AF-A0AAD9WRD0-F1
#
_entry.id   AF-A0AAD9WRD0-F1
#
_cell.length_a   1.000
_cell.length_b   1.000
_cell.length_c   1.000
_cell.angle_alpha   90.00
_cell.angle_beta   90.00
_cell.angle_gamma   90.00
#
_symmetry.space_group_name_H-M   'P 1'
#
loop_
_entity.id
_entity.type
_entity.pdbx_description
1 polymer ?
#
loop_
_entity_poly.entity_id
_entity_poly.type
_entity_poly.pdbx_seq_one_letter_code
_entity_poly.pdbx_strand_id
1 'polypeptide(L)'
;MLGNQSVRFSKVEFYLITGLWFGVVPDTTKYAEVENGIHKRYFSGADEVSLEEIKGVVTVVDFGEAYDVVKLCLIYMLNWILMRVDERFEIPVWQFQLIEDLDAFDMFPWGAHLYRHSIYSFKHAFDGRRGWFE
;
A
#
# COMPACT_ATOMS: atom_id res chain seq x y z
N MET A 1 17.98 18.08 -5.01
CA MET A 1 19.08 18.16 -6.00
C MET A 1 19.84 16.85 -5.91
N LEU A 2 20.05 16.16 -7.03
CA LEU A 2 21.02 15.07 -7.11
C LEU A 2 22.25 15.66 -7.81
N GLY A 3 23.29 15.98 -7.04
CA GLY A 3 24.39 16.81 -7.53
C GLY A 3 23.91 18.22 -7.92
N ASN A 4 24.32 18.70 -9.10
CA ASN A 4 23.99 20.05 -9.60
C ASN A 4 22.75 20.09 -10.52
N GLN A 5 21.99 19.00 -10.60
CA GLN A 5 20.80 18.93 -11.46
C GLN A 5 19.49 18.95 -10.64
N SER A 6 18.55 19.75 -11.14
CA SER A 6 17.16 19.70 -10.73
C SER A 6 16.53 18.44 -11.32
N VAL A 7 16.35 17.42 -10.47
CA VAL A 7 15.63 16.21 -10.84
C VAL A 7 14.16 16.41 -10.47
N ARG A 8 13.28 16.25 -11.46
CA ARG A 8 11.84 16.28 -11.26
C ARG A 8 11.37 14.88 -10.85
N PHE A 9 10.45 14.84 -9.89
CA PHE A 9 9.70 13.63 -9.56
C PHE A 9 8.22 13.97 -9.54
N SER A 10 7.61 13.81 -10.70
CA SER A 10 6.23 14.15 -11.03
C SER A 10 5.38 12.89 -11.20
N LYS A 11 4.06 13.06 -11.33
CA LYS A 11 3.13 11.98 -11.62
C LYS A 11 3.49 11.20 -12.89
N VAL A 12 4.10 11.88 -13.88
CA VAL A 12 4.52 11.23 -15.14
C VAL A 12 5.67 10.26 -14.89
N GLU A 13 6.72 10.69 -14.21
CA GLU A 13 7.85 9.80 -13.87
C GLU A 13 7.39 8.65 -12.96
N PHE A 14 6.49 8.93 -12.00
CA PHE A 14 5.92 7.91 -11.13
C PHE A 14 5.14 6.86 -11.93
N TYR A 15 4.27 7.29 -12.84
CA TYR A 15 3.50 6.39 -13.71
C TYR A 15 4.44 5.54 -14.60
N LEU A 16 5.47 6.15 -15.18
CA LEU A 16 6.43 5.44 -16.03
C LEU A 16 7.19 4.35 -15.28
N ILE A 17 7.52 4.57 -14.01
CA ILE A 17 8.26 3.60 -13.19
C ILE A 17 7.34 2.48 -12.68
N THR A 18 6.15 2.82 -12.22
CA THR A 18 5.27 1.89 -11.49
C THR A 18 4.21 1.24 -12.37
N GLY A 19 3.86 1.85 -13.51
CA GLY A 19 2.71 1.47 -14.32
C GLY A 19 1.34 1.76 -13.68
N LEU A 20 1.31 2.32 -12.46
CA LEU A 20 0.09 2.45 -11.68
C LEU A 20 -0.76 3.65 -12.11
N TRP A 21 -2.01 3.38 -12.44
CA TRP A 21 -2.92 4.39 -12.96
C TRP A 21 -3.22 5.52 -11.97
N PHE A 22 -3.45 6.72 -12.50
CA PHE A 22 -3.80 7.92 -11.76
C PHE A 22 -5.26 8.31 -12.01
N GLY A 23 -5.99 8.56 -10.92
CA GLY A 23 -7.37 9.01 -10.96
C GLY A 23 -7.81 9.73 -9.68
N VAL A 24 -9.12 9.92 -9.54
CA VAL A 24 -9.72 10.46 -8.32
C VAL A 24 -9.77 9.35 -7.29
N VAL A 25 -9.00 9.48 -6.21
CA VAL A 25 -9.02 8.53 -5.10
C VAL A 25 -10.40 8.55 -4.46
N PRO A 26 -11.14 7.42 -4.48
CA PRO A 26 -12.46 7.35 -3.87
C PRO A 26 -12.35 7.47 -2.35
N ASP A 27 -13.47 7.78 -1.71
CA ASP A 27 -13.57 7.80 -0.25
C ASP A 27 -13.44 6.37 0.32
N THR A 28 -12.29 6.10 0.94
CA THR A 28 -11.93 4.77 1.45
C THR A 28 -12.77 4.34 2.66
N THR A 29 -13.53 5.26 3.29
CA THR A 29 -14.43 4.92 4.39
C THR A 29 -15.70 4.20 3.94
N LYS A 30 -15.96 4.17 2.62
CA LYS A 30 -17.14 3.54 2.02
C LYS A 30 -16.97 2.06 1.72
N TYR A 31 -15.76 1.52 1.84
CA TYR A 31 -15.55 0.10 1.66
C TYR A 31 -16.19 -0.65 2.82
N ALA A 32 -17.06 -1.61 2.46
CA ALA A 32 -17.78 -2.40 3.43
C ALA A 32 -16.97 -3.64 3.78
N GLU A 33 -17.11 -4.08 5.03
CA GLU A 33 -16.57 -5.37 5.44
C GLU A 33 -17.29 -6.50 4.70
N VAL A 34 -16.52 -7.43 4.15
CA VAL A 34 -17.05 -8.65 3.53
C VAL A 34 -17.16 -9.73 4.60
N GLU A 35 -18.36 -10.32 4.71
CA GLU A 35 -18.59 -11.44 5.62
C GLU A 35 -17.66 -12.60 5.27
N ASN A 36 -16.95 -13.12 6.28
CA ASN A 36 -15.91 -14.14 6.11
C ASN A 36 -14.82 -13.77 5.09
N GLY A 37 -14.53 -12.48 4.86
CA GLY A 37 -13.39 -12.06 4.02
C GLY A 37 -12.03 -12.47 4.59
N ILE A 38 -10.96 -12.34 3.79
CA ILE A 38 -9.58 -12.71 4.13
C ILE A 38 -9.11 -12.04 5.43
N HIS A 39 -9.58 -10.83 5.73
CA HIS A 39 -9.29 -10.15 6.98
C HIS A 39 -9.78 -10.94 8.19
N LYS A 40 -11.04 -11.41 8.15
CA LYS A 40 -11.63 -12.25 9.19
C LYS A 40 -11.00 -13.64 9.22
N ARG A 41 -10.79 -14.25 8.06
CA ARG A 41 -10.29 -15.64 7.95
C ARG A 41 -8.87 -15.80 8.48
N TYR A 42 -7.98 -14.87 8.14
CA TYR A 42 -6.55 -15.02 8.43
C TYR A 42 -6.06 -14.17 9.61
N PHE A 43 -6.78 -13.10 9.95
CA PHE A 43 -6.37 -12.17 11.02
C PHE A 43 -7.46 -11.99 12.09
N SER A 44 -8.51 -12.81 12.07
CA SER A 44 -9.64 -12.71 13.02
C SER A 44 -10.31 -11.33 13.07
N GLY A 45 -10.14 -10.51 12.02
CA GLY A 45 -10.63 -9.14 11.98
C GLY A 45 -9.92 -8.19 12.95
N ALA A 46 -8.63 -8.43 13.22
CA ALA A 46 -7.82 -7.55 14.07
C ALA A 46 -7.88 -6.09 13.61
N ASP A 47 -7.87 -5.15 14.55
CA ASP A 47 -7.86 -3.72 14.23
C ASP A 47 -6.55 -3.30 13.54
N GLU A 48 -5.46 -4.01 13.85
CA GLU A 48 -4.10 -3.75 13.43
C GLU A 48 -3.53 -5.03 12.81
N VAL A 49 -3.13 -4.94 11.54
CA VAL A 49 -2.43 -6.04 10.83
C VAL A 49 -1.17 -5.49 10.21
N SER A 50 -0.02 -6.01 10.63
CA SER A 50 1.29 -5.60 10.13
C SER A 50 1.67 -6.31 8.83
N LEU A 51 2.64 -5.74 8.11
CA LEU A 51 3.27 -6.38 6.95
C LEU A 51 3.95 -7.71 7.31
N GLU A 52 4.54 -7.78 8.51
CA GLU A 52 5.19 -9.01 9.02
C GLU A 52 4.17 -10.14 9.21
N GLU A 53 2.99 -9.83 9.75
CA GLU A 53 1.91 -10.81 9.91
C GLU A 53 1.40 -11.33 8.57
N ILE A 54 1.21 -10.46 7.56
CA ILE A 54 0.83 -10.91 6.21
C ILE A 54 1.89 -11.86 5.65
N LYS A 55 3.17 -11.50 5.78
CA LYS A 55 4.28 -12.36 5.31
C LYS A 55 4.28 -13.70 6.02
N GLY A 56 4.03 -13.73 7.33
CA GLY A 56 3.88 -14.96 8.12
C GLY A 56 2.75 -15.85 7.59
N VAL A 57 1.57 -15.27 7.37
CA VAL A 57 0.41 -15.99 6.80
C VAL A 57 0.72 -16.55 5.41
N VAL A 58 1.24 -15.73 4.50
CA VAL A 58 1.55 -16.14 3.11
C VAL A 58 2.60 -17.25 3.04
N THR A 59 3.50 -17.35 4.03
CA THR A 59 4.59 -18.33 4.03
C THR A 59 4.29 -19.64 4.76
N VAL A 60 3.37 -19.61 5.73
CA VAL A 60 3.14 -20.73 6.66
C VAL A 60 1.77 -21.38 6.47
N VAL A 61 0.76 -20.63 6.03
CA VAL A 61 -0.61 -21.13 5.96
C VAL A 61 -0.84 -21.92 4.67
N ASP A 62 -1.49 -23.07 4.80
CA ASP A 62 -2.06 -23.78 3.66
C ASP A 62 -3.41 -23.13 3.32
N PHE A 63 -3.51 -22.55 2.13
CA PHE A 63 -4.67 -21.78 1.71
C PHE A 63 -5.73 -22.71 1.13
N GLY A 64 -6.91 -22.74 1.75
CA GLY A 64 -8.07 -23.46 1.21
C GLY A 64 -8.59 -22.86 -0.11
N GLU A 65 -8.38 -21.56 -0.33
CA GLU A 65 -8.78 -20.85 -1.55
C GLU A 65 -7.53 -20.27 -2.26
N ALA A 66 -7.26 -20.72 -3.48
CA ALA A 66 -6.07 -20.30 -4.23
C ALA A 66 -6.01 -18.77 -4.50
N TYR A 67 -7.15 -18.08 -4.50
CA TYR A 67 -7.18 -16.63 -4.69
C TYR A 67 -6.83 -15.86 -3.42
N ASP A 68 -6.96 -16.45 -2.23
CA ASP A 68 -6.66 -15.75 -0.98
C ASP A 68 -5.18 -15.42 -0.84
N VAL A 69 -4.31 -16.37 -1.21
CA VAL A 69 -2.87 -16.12 -1.24
C VAL A 69 -2.51 -15.03 -2.25
N VAL A 70 -3.21 -14.96 -3.39
CA VAL A 70 -3.02 -13.90 -4.39
C VAL A 70 -3.42 -12.54 -3.82
N LYS A 71 -4.58 -12.43 -3.19
CA LYS A 71 -5.06 -11.20 -2.54
C LYS A 71 -4.06 -10.70 -1.48
N LEU A 72 -3.58 -11.59 -0.62
CA LEU A 72 -2.59 -11.24 0.42
C LEU A 72 -1.25 -10.84 -0.19
N CYS A 73 -0.78 -11.53 -1.25
CA CYS A 73 0.44 -11.14 -1.96
C CYS A 73 0.33 -9.77 -2.62
N LEU A 74 -0.84 -9.43 -3.19
CA LEU A 74 -1.08 -8.10 -3.79
C LEU A 74 -1.03 -7.00 -2.73
N ILE A 75 -1.71 -7.18 -1.59
CA ILE A 75 -1.62 -6.26 -0.45
C ILE A 75 -0.17 -6.14 0.03
N TYR A 76 0.52 -7.27 0.23
CA TYR A 76 1.90 -7.27 0.69
C TYR A 76 2.81 -6.50 -0.27
N MET A 77 2.77 -6.80 -1.57
CA MET A 77 3.59 -6.12 -2.59
C MET A 77 3.29 -4.62 -2.65
N LEU A 78 2.02 -4.24 -2.63
CA LEU A 78 1.60 -2.84 -2.64
C LEU A 78 2.21 -2.06 -1.47
N ASN A 79 2.11 -2.58 -0.26
CA ASN A 79 2.58 -1.89 0.94
C ASN A 79 4.12 -1.98 1.08
N TRP A 80 4.72 -3.13 0.77
CA TRP A 80 6.16 -3.36 0.86
C TRP A 80 6.96 -2.55 -0.17
N ILE A 81 6.60 -2.65 -1.45
CA ILE A 81 7.39 -2.09 -2.56
C ILE A 81 7.28 -0.56 -2.58
N LEU A 82 6.08 -0.03 -2.31
CA LEU A 82 5.77 1.35 -2.69
C LEU A 82 5.72 2.32 -1.51
N MET A 83 5.49 1.81 -0.29
CA MET A 83 5.44 2.67 0.89
C MET A 83 6.68 2.52 1.79
N ARG A 84 7.58 1.56 1.49
CA ARG A 84 8.80 1.21 2.26
C ARG A 84 8.53 1.35 3.76
N VAL A 85 7.38 0.83 4.17
CA VAL A 85 6.93 1.03 5.52
C VAL A 85 7.75 0.15 6.42
N ASP A 86 8.09 0.67 7.60
CA ASP A 86 8.57 -0.16 8.69
C ASP A 86 7.65 -1.40 8.76
N GLU A 87 8.21 -2.60 8.95
CA GLU A 87 7.44 -3.85 8.95
C GLU A 87 6.33 -3.83 10.01
N ARG A 88 6.47 -2.92 10.99
CA ARG A 88 5.51 -2.59 12.07
C ARG A 88 4.35 -1.71 11.65
N PHE A 89 4.30 -1.22 10.42
CA PHE A 89 3.22 -0.37 9.97
C PHE A 89 1.97 -1.17 9.67
N GLU A 90 0.87 -0.67 10.19
CA GLU A 90 -0.45 -1.26 10.07
C GLU A 90 -1.01 -1.01 8.68
N ILE A 91 -1.46 -2.08 8.06
CA ILE A 91 -2.14 -2.02 6.78
C ILE A 91 -3.56 -1.52 7.02
N PRO A 92 -4.00 -0.46 6.34
CA PRO A 92 -5.35 0.05 6.52
C PRO A 92 -6.40 -1.00 6.19
N VAL A 93 -7.37 -1.19 7.11
CA VAL A 93 -8.45 -2.18 6.98
C VAL A 93 -9.20 -2.08 5.64
N TRP A 94 -9.35 -0.87 5.10
CA TRP A 94 -10.01 -0.64 3.82
C TRP A 94 -9.34 -1.35 2.64
N GLN A 95 -8.03 -1.64 2.70
CA GLN A 95 -7.35 -2.40 1.66
C GLN A 95 -7.79 -3.86 1.66
N PHE A 96 -8.01 -4.46 2.84
CA PHE A 96 -8.58 -5.80 2.94
C PHE A 96 -10.03 -5.87 2.49
N GLN A 97 -10.78 -4.77 2.64
CA GLN A 97 -12.15 -4.69 2.12
C GLN A 97 -12.16 -4.56 0.60
N LEU A 98 -11.26 -3.74 0.05
CA LEU A 98 -11.14 -3.51 -1.39
C LEU A 98 -10.67 -4.75 -2.14
N ILE A 99 -9.67 -5.48 -1.62
CA ILE A 99 -9.06 -6.64 -2.32
C ILE A 99 -10.02 -7.82 -2.49
N GLU A 100 -11.16 -7.83 -1.79
CA GLU A 100 -12.19 -8.86 -1.97
C GLU A 100 -12.81 -8.81 -3.36
N ASP A 101 -12.82 -7.63 -3.98
CA ASP A 101 -13.17 -7.38 -5.37
C ASP A 101 -11.89 -7.01 -6.14
N LEU A 102 -11.28 -7.99 -6.80
CA LEU A 102 -10.03 -7.79 -7.55
C LEU A 102 -10.19 -6.80 -8.70
N ASP A 103 -11.37 -6.74 -9.34
CA ASP A 103 -11.63 -5.79 -10.41
C ASP A 103 -11.67 -4.35 -9.84
N ALA A 104 -12.31 -4.16 -8.69
CA ALA A 104 -12.31 -2.88 -7.98
C ALA A 104 -10.90 -2.51 -7.50
N PHE A 105 -10.13 -3.49 -7.02
CA PHE A 105 -8.74 -3.29 -6.60
C PHE A 105 -7.86 -2.84 -7.78
N ASP A 106 -7.95 -3.48 -8.94
CA ASP A 106 -7.17 -3.12 -10.14
C ASP A 106 -7.58 -1.75 -10.71
N MET A 107 -8.86 -1.41 -10.63
CA MET A 107 -9.38 -0.11 -11.06
C MET A 107 -9.10 1.03 -10.07
N PHE A 108 -8.66 0.72 -8.85
CA PHE A 108 -8.33 1.74 -7.86
C PHE A 108 -7.14 2.60 -8.34
N PRO A 109 -7.17 3.93 -8.14
CA PRO A 109 -6.10 4.83 -8.57
C PRO A 109 -4.86 4.76 -7.67
N TRP A 110 -4.22 3.58 -7.62
CA TRP A 110 -3.03 3.32 -6.81
C TRP A 110 -1.91 4.32 -7.09
N GLY A 111 -1.73 4.73 -8.35
CA GLY A 111 -0.74 5.73 -8.72
C GLY A 111 -0.98 7.08 -8.03
N ALA A 112 -2.23 7.53 -7.98
CA ALA A 112 -2.58 8.78 -7.30
C ALA A 112 -2.45 8.67 -5.78
N HIS A 113 -2.91 7.55 -5.21
CA HIS A 113 -2.83 7.29 -3.78
C HIS A 113 -1.38 7.24 -3.31
N LEU A 114 -0.56 6.38 -3.92
CA LEU A 114 0.83 6.17 -3.52
C LEU A 114 1.73 7.37 -3.80
N TYR A 115 1.54 8.05 -4.95
CA TYR A 115 2.31 9.25 -5.24
C TYR A 115 2.13 10.33 -4.16
N ARG A 116 0.92 10.48 -3.61
CA ARG A 116 0.67 11.41 -2.49
C ARG A 116 1.47 11.01 -1.25
N HIS A 117 1.49 9.71 -0.91
CA HIS A 117 2.30 9.19 0.19
C HIS A 117 3.80 9.38 -0.05
N SER A 118 4.32 9.06 -1.25
CA SER A 118 5.73 9.23 -1.58
C SER A 118 6.18 10.69 -1.46
N ILE A 119 5.40 11.65 -2.00
CA ILE A 119 5.72 13.08 -1.90
C ILE A 119 5.70 13.56 -0.45
N TYR A 120 4.76 13.10 0.36
CA TYR A 120 4.72 13.41 1.79
C TYR A 120 5.98 12.90 2.49
N SER A 121 6.31 11.62 2.34
CA SER A 121 7.49 11.00 2.96
C SER A 121 8.78 11.69 2.52
N PHE A 122 8.92 12.04 1.24
CA PHE A 122 10.08 12.78 0.75
C PHE A 122 10.21 14.15 1.40
N LYS A 123 9.12 14.93 1.48
CA LYS A 123 9.14 16.25 2.13
C LYS A 123 9.61 16.14 3.58
N HIS A 124 9.03 15.22 4.36
CA HIS A 124 9.43 15.02 5.75
C HIS A 124 10.89 14.58 5.91
N ALA A 125 11.38 13.70 5.04
CA ALA A 125 12.78 13.27 5.05
C ALA A 125 13.78 14.38 4.65
N PHE A 126 13.33 15.41 3.92
CA PHE A 126 14.15 16.58 3.58
C PHE A 126 14.07 17.67 4.65
N ASP A 127 12.91 17.91 5.25
CA ASP A 127 12.76 18.90 6.31
C ASP A 127 13.53 18.49 7.58
N GLY A 128 13.53 17.20 7.93
CA GLY A 128 14.35 16.66 9.03
C GLY A 128 15.86 16.79 8.84
N ARG A 129 16.33 17.06 7.61
CA ARG A 129 17.76 17.26 7.29
C ARG A 129 18.22 18.72 7.32
N ARG A 130 17.32 19.71 7.34
CA ARG A 130 17.73 21.12 7.50
C ARG A 130 18.23 21.45 8.91
N GLY A 131 17.75 20.75 9.94
CA GLY A 131 18.15 21.01 11.34
C GLY A 131 19.55 20.55 11.74
N TRP A 132 20.33 19.96 10.83
CA TRP A 132 21.71 19.49 11.10
C TRP A 132 22.79 20.39 10.49
N PHE A 133 22.39 21.46 9.80
CA PHE A 133 23.28 22.42 9.15
C PHE A 133 23.08 23.86 9.68
N GLU A 134 22.42 24.01 10.83
CA GLU A 134 22.38 25.24 11.62
C GLU A 134 23.27 25.11 12.86
#